data_AF-A0A3C0WTR8-F1
#
_entry.id   AF-A0A3C0WTR8-F1
#
_cell.length_a   1.000
_cell.length_b   1.000
_cell.length_c   1.000
_cell.angle_alpha   90.00
_cell.angle_beta   90.00
_cell.angle_gamma   90.00
#
_symmetry.space_group_name_H-M   'P 1'
#
loop_
_entity.id
_entity.type
_entity.pdbx_description
1 polymer ?
#
loop_
_entity_poly.entity_id
_entity_poly.type
_entity_poly.pdbx_seq_one_letter_code
_entity_poly.pdbx_strand_id
1 'polypeptide(L)'
;MVRLSIDPKSPQPGSTQPNRVADPNEYYQPIEIEEPPVRTRNCFTCGCLPLLVVFVLLLGAYFFLPARTNILLLGIDRTPDGSAVGRTDTNILISIIPLKPVVNMLSIPRDLWVTIPGVGENRINTAHFFAEANQEGSGPAAVLETVRTNFGVTVRYYARVKFSSFVEIVDAMGGLNIDLTDAMAGYAPGQYNLNGEQALAFARNRTGSDDFFRMQNGQFLLKA
;
A
#
# COMPACT_ATOMS: atom_id res chain seq x y z
N MET A 1 49.61 -46.04 107.35
CA MET A 1 48.21 -45.66 107.61
C MET A 1 48.21 -44.20 108.06
N VAL A 2 47.22 -43.41 107.60
CA VAL A 2 47.04 -41.95 107.79
C VAL A 2 47.93 -41.05 106.90
N ARG A 3 47.33 -40.51 105.83
CA ARG A 3 47.90 -39.52 104.91
C ARG A 3 47.55 -38.11 105.38
N LEU A 4 48.58 -37.27 105.55
CA LEU A 4 48.48 -35.81 105.66
C LEU A 4 48.11 -35.22 104.29
N SER A 5 47.24 -34.22 104.25
CA SER A 5 47.11 -33.34 103.09
C SER A 5 46.85 -31.91 103.55
N ILE A 6 47.68 -31.02 103.05
CA ILE A 6 47.89 -29.63 103.44
C ILE A 6 46.95 -28.73 102.63
N ASP A 7 46.56 -27.64 103.28
CA ASP A 7 45.82 -26.44 102.83
C ASP A 7 46.10 -25.98 101.40
N PRO A 8 45.13 -25.37 100.69
CA PRO A 8 45.17 -23.91 100.62
C PRO A 8 43.81 -23.20 100.38
N LYS A 9 43.63 -21.98 100.90
CA LYS A 9 42.93 -20.93 100.12
C LYS A 9 43.37 -19.50 100.48
N SER A 10 44.02 -18.87 99.51
CA SER A 10 44.41 -17.46 99.47
C SER A 10 43.26 -16.53 99.02
N PRO A 11 43.28 -15.22 99.36
CA PRO A 11 42.33 -14.23 98.85
C PRO A 11 42.67 -13.78 97.41
N GLN A 12 41.63 -13.55 96.60
CA GLN A 12 41.69 -13.26 95.15
C GLN A 12 41.99 -11.78 94.82
N PRO A 13 42.59 -11.45 93.66
CA PRO A 13 42.86 -10.07 93.22
C PRO A 13 41.63 -9.38 92.57
N GLY A 14 41.70 -8.05 92.50
CA GLY A 14 40.55 -7.13 92.45
C GLY A 14 39.87 -6.84 91.10
N SER A 15 38.79 -6.06 91.17
CA SER A 15 38.04 -5.55 90.02
C SER A 15 37.93 -4.02 90.07
N THR A 16 38.69 -3.33 89.21
CA THR A 16 38.48 -1.92 88.91
C THR A 16 37.41 -1.84 87.82
N GLN A 17 36.20 -1.36 88.14
CA GLN A 17 35.23 -1.01 87.10
C GLN A 17 35.37 0.48 86.76
N PRO A 18 35.55 0.87 85.48
CA PRO A 18 35.51 2.27 85.07
C PRO A 18 34.07 2.81 85.17
N ASN A 19 33.92 4.01 85.71
CA ASN A 19 32.64 4.74 85.74
C ASN A 19 32.11 4.94 84.32
N ARG A 20 30.91 4.44 84.03
CA ARG A 20 30.20 4.68 82.78
C ARG A 20 29.81 6.16 82.73
N VAL A 21 30.46 6.93 81.86
CA VAL A 21 30.04 8.30 81.54
C VAL A 21 28.66 8.20 80.89
N ALA A 22 27.66 8.86 81.47
CA ALA A 22 26.30 8.90 80.93
C ALA A 22 26.29 9.62 79.56
N ASP A 23 25.48 9.11 78.63
CA ASP A 23 25.34 9.70 77.29
C ASP A 23 24.68 11.09 77.42
N PRO A 24 25.34 12.18 76.97
CA PRO A 24 24.78 13.53 77.03
C PRO A 24 23.44 13.69 76.32
N ASN A 25 23.06 12.73 75.46
CA ASN A 25 21.86 12.82 74.63
C ASN A 25 20.65 12.03 75.16
N GLU A 26 20.73 11.48 76.37
CA GLU A 26 19.63 10.69 76.98
C GLU A 26 18.32 11.49 77.19
N TYR A 27 18.38 12.83 77.14
CA TYR A 27 17.25 13.73 77.36
C TYR A 27 16.62 14.35 76.09
N TYR A 28 17.11 14.06 74.88
CA TYR A 28 16.48 14.59 73.67
C TYR A 28 15.30 13.70 73.25
N GLN A 29 14.08 14.25 73.30
CA GLN A 29 12.93 13.62 72.66
C GLN A 29 12.94 13.95 71.16
N PRO A 30 12.67 12.98 70.28
CA PRO A 30 12.55 13.25 68.85
C PRO A 30 11.38 14.20 68.60
N ILE A 31 11.61 15.25 67.82
CA ILE A 31 10.55 16.16 67.37
C ILE A 31 9.71 15.38 66.35
N GLU A 32 8.44 15.17 66.66
CA GLU A 32 7.49 14.54 65.75
C GLU A 32 7.16 15.54 64.64
N ILE A 33 7.79 15.36 63.48
CA ILE A 33 7.54 16.19 62.31
C ILE A 33 6.26 15.68 61.66
N GLU A 34 5.19 16.46 61.73
CA GLU A 34 3.95 16.16 61.02
C GLU A 34 4.21 16.30 59.51
N GLU A 35 4.41 15.17 58.82
CA GLU A 35 4.64 15.18 57.39
C GLU A 35 3.40 15.72 56.68
N PRO A 36 3.53 16.72 55.78
CA PRO A 36 2.39 17.25 55.07
C PRO A 36 1.74 16.15 54.24
N PRO A 37 0.39 16.14 54.11
CA PRO A 37 -0.30 15.07 53.41
C PRO A 37 0.18 14.97 51.96
N VAL A 38 0.75 13.82 51.61
CA VAL A 38 1.15 13.51 50.23
C VAL A 38 -0.12 13.45 49.38
N ARG A 39 -0.37 14.52 48.63
CA ARG A 39 -1.55 14.66 47.78
C ARG A 39 -1.37 13.79 46.53
N THR A 40 -1.76 12.52 46.60
CA THR A 40 -1.80 11.63 45.43
C THR A 40 -2.87 12.15 44.48
N ARG A 41 -2.45 12.84 43.43
CA ARG A 41 -3.35 13.22 42.34
C ARG A 41 -3.66 11.96 41.52
N ASN A 42 -4.72 11.25 41.89
CA ASN A 42 -5.38 10.30 41.00
C ASN A 42 -6.05 11.10 39.87
N CYS A 43 -5.27 11.51 38.88
CA CYS A 43 -5.77 12.11 37.65
C CYS A 43 -6.08 11.00 36.63
N PHE A 44 -7.01 10.11 36.99
CA PHE A 44 -7.46 9.03 36.09
C PHE A 44 -8.55 9.50 35.09
N THR A 45 -8.88 10.78 35.10
CA THR A 45 -9.80 11.43 34.16
C THR A 45 -9.15 12.65 33.50
N CYS A 46 -7.84 12.57 33.23
CA CYS A 46 -7.16 13.54 32.38
C CYS A 46 -7.59 13.32 30.93
N GLY A 47 -7.96 14.39 30.21
CA GLY A 47 -8.55 14.39 28.86
C GLY A 47 -7.73 13.78 27.70
N CYS A 48 -6.80 12.88 27.99
CA CYS A 48 -6.04 12.10 27.00
C CYS A 48 -6.85 10.93 26.42
N LEU A 49 -7.82 10.38 27.16
CA LEU A 49 -8.66 9.27 26.68
C LEU A 49 -9.45 9.62 25.40
N PRO A 50 -10.16 10.77 25.30
CA PRO A 50 -10.86 11.12 24.06
C PRO A 50 -9.89 11.41 22.92
N LEU A 51 -8.70 11.96 23.21
CA LEU A 51 -7.69 12.27 22.20
C LEU A 51 -7.07 11.00 21.61
N LEU A 52 -6.86 9.98 22.46
CA LEU A 52 -6.39 8.66 22.04
C LEU A 52 -7.46 7.91 21.25
N VAL A 53 -8.75 8.00 21.64
CA VAL A 53 -9.86 7.42 20.87
C VAL A 53 -10.02 8.12 19.51
N VAL A 54 -9.92 9.45 19.45
CA VAL A 54 -9.95 10.20 18.18
C VAL A 54 -8.73 9.86 17.33
N PHE A 55 -7.55 9.71 17.93
CA PHE A 55 -6.34 9.29 17.21
C PHE A 55 -6.48 7.88 16.65
N VAL A 56 -7.00 6.92 17.42
CA VAL A 56 -7.26 5.54 16.97
C VAL A 56 -8.37 5.51 15.91
N LEU A 57 -9.40 6.35 16.03
CA LEU A 57 -10.44 6.50 14.99
C LEU A 57 -9.89 7.16 13.73
N LEU A 58 -9.00 8.13 13.83
CA LEU A 58 -8.34 8.76 12.68
C LEU A 58 -7.32 7.83 12.03
N LEU A 59 -6.60 7.02 12.81
CA LEU A 59 -5.63 6.05 12.33
C LEU A 59 -6.34 4.83 11.72
N GLY A 60 -7.43 4.40 12.36
CA GLY A 60 -8.37 3.44 11.82
C GLY A 60 -9.03 3.95 10.54
N ALA A 61 -9.55 5.18 10.53
CA ALA A 61 -10.09 5.81 9.33
C ALA A 61 -9.02 5.94 8.25
N TYR A 62 -7.80 6.38 8.55
CA TYR A 62 -6.70 6.45 7.57
C TYR A 62 -6.36 5.07 6.98
N PHE A 63 -6.33 4.02 7.81
CA PHE A 63 -6.09 2.65 7.37
C PHE A 63 -7.29 2.04 6.60
N PHE A 64 -8.51 2.45 6.95
CA PHE A 64 -9.77 2.01 6.33
C PHE A 64 -10.32 2.99 5.27
N LEU A 65 -9.62 4.09 4.97
CA LEU A 65 -10.02 5.03 3.92
C LEU A 65 -9.72 4.35 2.58
N PRO A 66 -10.64 4.33 1.61
CA PRO A 66 -10.45 3.61 0.37
C PRO A 66 -9.30 4.25 -0.40
N ALA A 67 -8.12 3.61 -0.37
CA ALA A 67 -7.06 3.93 -1.28
C ALA A 67 -7.53 3.51 -2.67
N ARG A 68 -8.11 4.47 -3.41
CA ARG A 68 -8.41 4.32 -4.84
C ARG A 68 -7.16 3.80 -5.54
N THR A 69 -7.31 2.70 -6.26
CA THR A 69 -6.22 2.08 -6.99
C THR A 69 -6.43 2.32 -8.47
N ASN A 70 -5.52 3.08 -9.07
CA ASN A 70 -5.50 3.33 -10.50
C ASN A 70 -4.51 2.36 -11.15
N ILE A 71 -4.99 1.62 -12.16
CA ILE A 71 -4.24 0.66 -12.97
C ILE A 71 -4.30 1.13 -14.41
N LEU A 72 -3.18 1.15 -15.12
CA LEU A 72 -3.15 1.46 -16.55
C LEU A 72 -2.93 0.19 -17.37
N LEU A 73 -3.93 -0.17 -18.17
CA LEU A 73 -3.85 -1.28 -19.12
C LEU A 73 -3.31 -0.78 -20.46
N LEU A 74 -2.22 -1.38 -20.92
CA LEU A 74 -1.48 -1.03 -22.13
C LEU A 74 -1.55 -2.19 -23.13
N GLY A 75 -2.17 -1.96 -24.29
CA GLY A 75 -2.20 -2.89 -25.41
C GLY A 75 -1.19 -2.52 -26.49
N ILE A 76 -0.32 -3.46 -26.88
CA ILE A 76 0.77 -3.25 -27.84
C ILE A 76 0.48 -4.03 -29.14
N ASP A 77 0.36 -3.30 -30.26
CA ASP A 77 -0.06 -3.85 -31.57
C ASP A 77 1.11 -4.27 -32.47
N ARG A 78 2.32 -3.76 -32.21
CA ARG A 78 3.49 -4.09 -33.03
C ARG A 78 4.74 -4.14 -32.19
N THR A 79 5.39 -5.28 -32.22
CA THR A 79 6.72 -5.44 -31.65
C THR A 79 7.49 -6.36 -32.58
N PRO A 80 8.65 -5.94 -33.13
CA PRO A 80 9.57 -6.87 -33.76
C PRO A 80 9.84 -8.05 -32.83
N ASP A 81 9.84 -9.27 -33.37
CA ASP A 81 10.00 -10.50 -32.58
C ASP A 81 11.17 -10.37 -31.59
N GLY A 82 10.88 -10.56 -30.30
CA GLY A 82 11.88 -10.48 -29.23
C GLY A 82 12.18 -9.08 -28.67
N SER A 83 11.67 -8.00 -29.25
CA SER A 83 11.81 -6.65 -28.66
C SER A 83 10.62 -6.29 -27.76
N ALA A 84 10.71 -5.15 -27.06
CA ALA A 84 9.58 -4.49 -26.39
C ALA A 84 9.21 -3.16 -27.08
N VAL A 85 9.86 -2.84 -28.19
CA VAL A 85 9.71 -1.57 -28.91
C VAL A 85 8.41 -1.60 -29.70
N GLY A 86 7.37 -0.99 -29.12
CA GLY A 86 6.04 -0.92 -29.70
C GLY A 86 5.29 0.32 -29.25
N ARG A 87 4.30 0.73 -30.06
CA ARG A 87 3.35 1.81 -29.70
C ARG A 87 2.19 1.22 -28.90
N THR A 88 1.64 2.00 -27.97
CA THR A 88 0.46 1.62 -27.20
C THR A 88 -0.82 2.06 -27.91
N ASP A 89 -1.46 1.13 -28.62
CA ASP A 89 -2.68 1.41 -29.38
C ASP A 89 -3.96 1.35 -28.52
N THR A 90 -3.87 0.72 -27.34
CA THR A 90 -4.91 0.69 -26.33
C THR A 90 -4.33 1.19 -25.01
N ASN A 91 -4.91 2.26 -24.45
CA ASN A 91 -4.56 2.79 -23.15
C ASN A 91 -5.86 2.92 -22.34
N ILE A 92 -6.06 2.09 -21.33
CA ILE A 92 -7.28 2.10 -20.50
C ILE A 92 -6.89 2.32 -19.05
N LEU A 93 -7.34 3.44 -18.50
CA LEU A 93 -7.20 3.76 -17.09
C LEU A 93 -8.36 3.13 -16.32
N ILE A 94 -8.03 2.20 -15.44
CA ILE A 94 -8.96 1.50 -14.57
C ILE A 94 -8.80 2.05 -13.16
N SER A 95 -9.89 2.51 -12.55
CA SER A 95 -9.90 2.98 -11.16
C SER A 95 -10.82 2.11 -10.32
N ILE A 96 -10.24 1.44 -9.32
CA ILE A 96 -10.91 0.52 -8.42
C ILE A 96 -10.98 1.18 -7.04
N ILE A 97 -12.17 1.23 -6.46
CA ILE A 97 -12.39 1.71 -5.10
C ILE A 97 -12.73 0.49 -4.24
N PRO A 98 -11.81 -0.07 -3.43
CA PRO A 98 -12.01 -1.39 -2.80
C PRO A 98 -13.29 -1.52 -1.95
N LEU A 99 -13.72 -0.42 -1.31
CA LEU A 99 -14.90 -0.38 -0.45
C LEU A 99 -16.21 -0.11 -1.21
N LYS A 100 -16.16 0.10 -2.53
CA LYS A 100 -17.34 0.27 -3.38
C LYS A 100 -17.29 -0.79 -4.49
N PRO A 101 -18.42 -1.43 -4.85
CA PRO A 101 -18.48 -2.37 -5.98
C PRO A 101 -18.49 -1.61 -7.32
N VAL A 102 -17.60 -0.62 -7.49
CA VAL A 102 -17.55 0.26 -8.67
C VAL A 102 -16.15 0.21 -9.24
N VAL A 103 -16.06 -0.23 -10.48
CA VAL A 103 -14.86 -0.17 -11.32
C VAL A 103 -15.12 0.87 -12.40
N ASN A 104 -14.32 1.92 -12.43
CA ASN A 104 -14.39 2.93 -13.47
C ASN A 104 -13.33 2.64 -14.53
N MET A 105 -13.71 2.69 -15.80
CA MET A 105 -12.78 2.54 -16.92
C MET A 105 -12.84 3.77 -17.81
N LEU A 106 -11.68 4.33 -18.14
CA LEU A 106 -11.53 5.45 -19.06
C LEU A 106 -10.52 5.07 -20.14
N SER A 107 -10.98 4.96 -21.38
CA SER A 107 -10.08 4.79 -22.53
C SER A 107 -9.47 6.12 -22.91
N ILE A 108 -8.14 6.17 -22.98
CA ILE A 108 -7.38 7.33 -23.45
C ILE A 108 -7.12 7.14 -24.95
N PRO A 109 -7.59 8.06 -25.82
CA PRO A 109 -7.36 7.97 -27.26
C PRO A 109 -5.87 7.93 -27.58
N ARG A 110 -5.45 7.00 -28.44
CA ARG A 110 -4.02 6.78 -28.77
C ARG A 110 -3.37 7.97 -29.50
N ASP A 111 -4.18 8.74 -30.21
CA ASP A 111 -3.76 9.87 -31.05
C ASP A 111 -3.84 11.21 -30.30
N LEU A 112 -4.13 11.19 -28.99
CA LEU A 112 -4.17 12.39 -28.16
C LEU A 112 -2.80 13.07 -28.12
N TRP A 113 -2.78 14.37 -28.42
CA TRP A 113 -1.58 15.20 -28.39
C TRP A 113 -1.27 15.64 -26.96
N VAL A 114 -0.10 15.28 -26.46
CA VAL A 114 0.29 15.43 -25.04
C VAL A 114 1.78 15.74 -24.89
N THR A 115 2.14 16.30 -23.74
CA THR A 115 3.53 16.45 -23.33
C THR A 115 4.10 15.11 -22.87
N ILE A 116 5.14 14.61 -23.52
CA ILE A 116 5.87 13.40 -23.13
C ILE A 116 7.19 13.82 -22.46
N PRO A 117 7.37 13.56 -21.15
CA PRO A 117 8.60 13.94 -20.44
C PRO A 117 9.85 13.32 -21.06
N GLY A 118 10.87 14.13 -21.31
CA GLY A 118 12.13 13.72 -21.94
C GLY A 118 12.08 13.62 -23.47
N VAL A 119 10.92 13.85 -24.11
CA VAL A 119 10.76 13.81 -25.58
C VAL A 119 10.22 15.13 -26.13
N GLY A 120 9.18 15.69 -25.50
CA GLY A 120 8.44 16.86 -25.98
C GLY A 120 6.98 16.53 -26.33
N GLU A 121 6.34 17.39 -27.12
CA GLU A 121 4.93 17.23 -27.52
C GLU A 121 4.77 16.18 -28.62
N ASN A 122 3.93 15.17 -28.41
CA ASN A 122 3.62 14.17 -29.43
C ASN A 122 2.29 13.44 -29.11
N ARG A 123 1.91 12.48 -29.96
CA ARG A 123 0.80 11.57 -29.68
C ARG A 123 1.15 10.63 -28.53
N ILE A 124 0.21 10.41 -27.60
CA ILE A 124 0.44 9.63 -26.39
C ILE A 124 0.92 8.20 -26.65
N ASN A 125 0.48 7.58 -27.75
CA ASN A 125 0.90 6.22 -28.13
C ASN A 125 2.40 6.08 -28.47
N THR A 126 3.10 7.19 -28.67
CA THR A 126 4.53 7.21 -28.94
C THR A 126 5.39 7.21 -27.68
N ALA A 127 4.82 7.54 -26.51
CA ALA A 127 5.57 7.62 -25.25
C ALA A 127 6.27 6.30 -24.92
N HIS A 128 5.56 5.18 -25.03
CA HIS A 128 6.12 3.85 -24.81
C HIS A 128 7.28 3.55 -25.78
N PHE A 129 7.09 3.88 -27.06
CA PHE A 129 8.06 3.60 -28.11
C PHE A 129 9.37 4.38 -27.91
N PHE A 130 9.29 5.69 -27.66
CA PHE A 130 10.49 6.51 -27.45
C PHE A 130 11.29 6.09 -26.22
N ALA A 131 10.59 5.74 -25.14
CA ALA A 131 11.24 5.29 -23.92
C ALA A 131 11.92 3.94 -24.11
N GLU A 132 11.24 2.93 -24.64
CA GLU A 132 11.86 1.63 -24.96
C GLU A 132 13.05 1.76 -25.93
N ALA A 133 12.98 2.68 -26.89
CA ALA A 133 14.08 2.94 -27.82
C ALA A 133 15.32 3.56 -27.15
N ASN A 134 15.13 4.34 -26.09
CA ASN A 134 16.22 4.93 -25.31
C ASN A 134 16.77 3.96 -24.26
N GLN A 135 15.88 3.25 -23.55
CA GLN A 135 16.21 2.29 -22.52
C GLN A 135 15.17 1.18 -22.50
N GLU A 136 15.60 -0.04 -22.78
CA GLU A 136 14.72 -1.22 -22.74
C GLU A 136 14.08 -1.39 -21.35
N GLY A 137 12.78 -1.66 -21.33
CA GLY A 137 11.96 -1.81 -20.13
C GLY A 137 11.42 -0.49 -19.56
N SER A 138 11.85 0.67 -20.06
CA SER A 138 11.37 1.98 -19.56
C SER A 138 10.03 2.43 -20.15
N GLY A 139 9.53 1.74 -21.19
CA GLY A 139 8.30 2.04 -21.90
C GLY A 139 7.08 2.32 -21.01
N PRO A 140 6.68 1.36 -20.14
CA PRO A 140 5.52 1.54 -19.29
C PRO A 140 5.67 2.74 -18.34
N ALA A 141 6.85 2.92 -17.73
CA ALA A 141 7.11 4.02 -16.82
C ALA A 141 6.93 5.38 -17.50
N ALA A 142 7.39 5.53 -18.75
CA ALA A 142 7.20 6.75 -19.52
C ALA A 142 5.73 7.04 -19.84
N VAL A 143 4.92 6.00 -20.12
CA VAL A 143 3.47 6.20 -20.32
C VAL A 143 2.80 6.63 -19.02
N LEU A 144 3.15 6.01 -17.88
CA LEU A 144 2.60 6.36 -16.57
C LEU A 144 2.92 7.82 -16.22
N GLU A 145 4.16 8.24 -16.49
CA GLU A 145 4.63 9.59 -16.24
C GLU A 145 3.98 10.61 -17.19
N THR A 146 3.74 10.23 -18.45
CA THR A 146 2.97 11.02 -19.42
C THR A 146 1.53 11.20 -18.93
N VAL A 147 0.87 10.14 -18.48
CA VAL A 147 -0.50 10.21 -17.94
C VAL A 147 -0.54 11.10 -16.68
N ARG A 148 0.44 10.95 -15.79
CA ARG A 148 0.56 11.78 -14.59
C ARG A 148 0.72 13.26 -14.93
N THR A 149 1.57 13.58 -15.90
CA THR A 149 1.88 14.96 -16.31
C THR A 149 0.68 15.65 -16.95
N ASN A 150 -0.05 14.96 -17.82
CA ASN A 150 -1.13 15.58 -18.59
C ASN A 150 -2.48 15.55 -17.88
N PHE A 151 -2.75 14.52 -17.07
CA PHE A 151 -4.06 14.35 -16.41
C PHE A 151 -4.01 14.52 -14.89
N GLY A 152 -2.83 14.67 -14.29
CA GLY A 152 -2.68 14.76 -12.83
C GLY A 152 -3.06 13.47 -12.08
N VAL A 153 -3.19 12.34 -12.79
CA VAL A 153 -3.60 11.07 -12.19
C VAL A 153 -2.38 10.21 -11.88
N THR A 154 -2.19 9.89 -10.59
CA THR A 154 -1.18 8.92 -10.17
C THR A 154 -1.65 7.50 -10.46
N VAL A 155 -0.96 6.82 -11.35
CA VAL A 155 -1.14 5.40 -11.66
C VAL A 155 -0.14 4.60 -10.82
N ARG A 156 -0.63 3.60 -10.07
CA ARG A 156 0.22 2.77 -9.20
C ARG A 156 0.67 1.48 -9.87
N TYR A 157 -0.19 0.93 -10.72
CA TYR A 157 0.03 -0.35 -11.36
C TYR A 157 -0.19 -0.22 -12.86
N TYR A 158 0.46 -1.08 -13.63
CA TYR A 158 0.21 -1.20 -15.04
C TYR A 158 0.14 -2.67 -15.44
N ALA A 159 -0.64 -2.96 -16.47
CA ALA A 159 -0.69 -4.25 -17.11
C ALA A 159 -0.35 -4.06 -18.59
N ARG A 160 0.64 -4.80 -19.08
CA ARG A 160 1.09 -4.73 -20.48
C ARG A 160 0.70 -6.01 -21.18
N VAL A 161 -0.14 -5.90 -22.20
CA VAL A 161 -0.68 -7.04 -22.94
C VAL A 161 -0.27 -6.93 -24.40
N LYS A 162 0.37 -7.98 -24.91
CA LYS A 162 0.62 -8.16 -26.34
C LYS A 162 -0.64 -8.76 -26.97
N PHE A 163 -0.99 -8.33 -28.18
CA PHE A 163 -2.16 -8.85 -28.86
C PHE A 163 -2.08 -10.36 -29.16
N SER A 164 -0.88 -10.91 -29.37
CA SER A 164 -0.69 -12.36 -29.47
C SER A 164 -1.10 -13.08 -28.17
N SER A 165 -0.66 -12.57 -27.02
CA SER A 165 -1.00 -13.13 -25.72
C SER A 165 -2.49 -12.97 -25.38
N PHE A 166 -3.17 -11.95 -25.92
CA PHE A 166 -4.62 -11.82 -25.75
C PHE A 166 -5.38 -12.98 -26.38
N VAL A 167 -4.98 -13.43 -27.58
CA VAL A 167 -5.59 -14.59 -28.26
C VAL A 167 -5.45 -15.85 -27.38
N GLU A 168 -4.22 -16.11 -26.90
CA GLU A 168 -3.93 -17.27 -26.03
C GLU A 168 -4.76 -17.27 -24.74
N ILE A 169 -4.95 -16.10 -24.12
CA ILE A 169 -5.75 -15.97 -22.89
C ILE A 169 -7.21 -16.31 -23.15
N VAL A 170 -7.79 -15.77 -24.23
CA VAL A 170 -9.20 -16.02 -24.56
C VAL A 170 -9.43 -17.48 -24.93
N ASP A 171 -8.53 -18.07 -25.72
CA ASP A 171 -8.63 -19.48 -26.09
C ASP A 171 -8.48 -20.40 -24.86
N ALA A 172 -7.57 -20.07 -23.94
CA ALA A 172 -7.40 -20.81 -22.68
C ALA A 172 -8.64 -20.73 -21.75
N MET A 173 -9.43 -19.66 -21.86
CA MET A 173 -10.69 -19.51 -21.14
C MET A 173 -11.87 -20.25 -21.80
N GLY A 174 -11.66 -20.88 -22.97
CA GLY A 174 -12.72 -21.56 -23.72
C GLY A 174 -13.54 -20.63 -24.62
N GLY A 175 -12.98 -19.48 -24.99
CA GLY A 175 -13.65 -18.44 -25.75
C GLY A 175 -14.36 -17.41 -24.88
N LEU A 176 -14.85 -16.36 -25.52
CA LEU A 176 -15.52 -15.22 -24.89
C LEU A 176 -16.98 -15.15 -25.34
N ASN A 177 -17.90 -15.30 -24.40
CA ASN A 177 -19.33 -15.16 -24.69
C ASN A 177 -19.73 -13.69 -24.68
N ILE A 178 -20.31 -13.21 -25.78
CA ILE A 178 -20.82 -11.84 -25.91
C ILE A 178 -22.30 -11.86 -26.25
N ASP A 179 -23.03 -10.87 -25.73
CA ASP A 179 -24.44 -10.62 -26.06
C ASP A 179 -24.58 -9.19 -26.58
N LEU A 180 -24.90 -9.07 -27.87
CA LEU A 180 -24.98 -7.80 -28.58
C LEU A 180 -26.44 -7.37 -28.71
N THR A 181 -26.77 -6.21 -28.13
CA THR A 181 -28.09 -5.57 -28.33
C THR A 181 -28.19 -4.87 -29.68
N ASP A 182 -27.06 -4.35 -30.17
CA ASP A 182 -26.94 -3.56 -31.40
C ASP A 182 -25.80 -4.10 -32.26
N ALA A 183 -25.87 -3.84 -33.57
CA ALA A 183 -24.82 -4.26 -34.48
C ALA A 183 -23.48 -3.56 -34.14
N MET A 184 -22.44 -4.34 -33.88
CA MET A 184 -21.13 -3.85 -33.44
C MET A 184 -20.01 -4.68 -34.07
N ALA A 185 -18.91 -4.01 -34.47
CA ALA A 185 -17.71 -4.66 -34.99
C ALA A 185 -17.95 -5.66 -36.16
N GLY A 186 -19.01 -5.46 -36.95
CA GLY A 186 -19.40 -6.34 -38.06
C GLY A 186 -20.29 -7.52 -37.67
N TYR A 187 -20.73 -7.61 -36.41
CA TYR A 187 -21.70 -8.59 -35.93
C TYR A 187 -23.09 -7.95 -35.83
N ALA A 188 -24.12 -8.74 -36.11
CA ALA A 188 -25.51 -8.35 -35.87
C ALA A 188 -25.83 -8.50 -34.37
N PRO A 189 -26.97 -7.96 -33.89
CA PRO A 189 -27.45 -8.27 -32.55
C PRO A 189 -27.64 -9.77 -32.34
N GLY A 190 -27.24 -10.28 -31.18
CA GLY A 190 -27.31 -11.69 -30.84
C GLY A 190 -26.21 -12.16 -29.90
N GLN A 191 -26.27 -13.45 -29.56
CA GLN A 191 -25.28 -14.11 -28.69
C GLN A 191 -24.23 -14.84 -29.52
N TYR A 192 -22.97 -14.63 -29.19
CA TYR A 192 -21.83 -15.24 -29.87
C TYR A 192 -20.82 -15.76 -28.85
N ASN A 193 -20.15 -16.87 -29.18
CA ASN A 193 -18.93 -17.29 -28.49
C ASN A 193 -17.76 -17.03 -29.45
N LEU A 194 -16.89 -16.10 -29.07
CA LEU A 194 -15.74 -15.70 -29.86
C LEU A 194 -14.49 -16.44 -29.38
N ASN A 195 -13.78 -17.10 -30.29
CA ASN A 195 -12.41 -17.54 -30.01
C ASN A 195 -11.43 -16.34 -29.94
N GLY A 196 -10.18 -16.57 -29.57
CA GLY A 196 -9.20 -15.51 -29.37
C GLY A 196 -8.95 -14.65 -30.61
N GLU A 197 -8.87 -15.27 -31.80
CA GLU A 197 -8.72 -14.53 -33.05
C GLU A 197 -9.94 -13.65 -33.36
N GLN A 198 -11.14 -14.19 -33.17
CA GLN A 198 -12.40 -13.47 -33.36
C GLN A 198 -12.56 -12.33 -32.35
N ALA A 199 -12.20 -12.55 -31.09
CA ALA A 199 -12.22 -11.54 -30.05
C ALA A 199 -11.22 -10.41 -30.35
N LEU A 200 -10.02 -10.75 -30.83
CA LEU A 200 -9.03 -9.75 -31.23
C LEU A 200 -9.50 -8.96 -32.45
N ALA A 201 -10.08 -9.63 -33.44
CA ALA A 201 -10.66 -8.99 -34.61
C ALA A 201 -11.81 -8.05 -34.24
N PHE A 202 -12.66 -8.46 -33.29
CA PHE A 202 -13.72 -7.62 -32.72
C PHE A 202 -13.14 -6.36 -32.06
N ALA A 203 -12.16 -6.53 -31.17
CA ALA A 203 -11.50 -5.42 -30.46
C ALA A 203 -10.83 -4.41 -31.41
N ARG A 204 -10.25 -4.90 -32.51
CA ARG A 204 -9.50 -4.08 -33.48
C ARG A 204 -10.36 -3.53 -34.62
N ASN A 205 -11.62 -3.91 -34.70
CA ASN A 205 -12.50 -3.50 -35.79
C ASN A 205 -12.64 -1.96 -35.83
N ARG A 206 -12.56 -1.39 -37.04
CA ARG A 206 -12.63 0.07 -37.31
C ARG A 206 -13.80 0.44 -38.23
N THR A 207 -14.73 -0.48 -38.47
CA THR A 207 -15.89 -0.24 -39.33
C THR A 207 -16.76 0.81 -38.65
N GLY A 208 -16.69 2.05 -39.15
CA GLY A 208 -17.25 3.24 -38.51
C GLY A 208 -16.24 4.37 -38.24
N SER A 209 -15.19 4.51 -39.06
CA SER A 209 -14.27 5.68 -39.20
C SER A 209 -13.53 6.26 -37.97
N ASP A 210 -13.97 6.01 -36.73
CA ASP A 210 -13.51 6.74 -35.55
C ASP A 210 -12.83 5.83 -34.51
N ASP A 211 -11.81 6.35 -33.83
CA ASP A 211 -11.04 5.64 -32.79
C ASP A 211 -11.92 5.33 -31.57
N PHE A 212 -13.00 6.11 -31.37
CA PHE A 212 -13.98 5.88 -30.30
C PHE A 212 -14.69 4.53 -30.41
N PHE A 213 -15.06 4.09 -31.62
CA PHE A 213 -15.69 2.78 -31.80
C PHE A 213 -14.73 1.65 -31.44
N ARG A 214 -13.45 1.76 -31.80
CA ARG A 214 -12.45 0.76 -31.40
C ARG A 214 -12.29 0.71 -29.88
N MET A 215 -12.24 1.87 -29.23
CA MET A 215 -12.16 1.96 -27.76
C MET A 215 -13.40 1.35 -27.09
N GLN A 216 -14.58 1.58 -27.64
CA GLN A 216 -15.83 1.01 -27.16
C GLN A 216 -15.84 -0.52 -27.29
N ASN A 217 -15.45 -1.06 -28.44
CA ASN A 217 -15.36 -2.50 -28.65
C ASN A 217 -14.39 -3.15 -27.64
N GLY A 218 -13.23 -2.53 -27.40
CA GLY A 218 -12.27 -3.01 -26.41
C GLY A 218 -12.82 -3.00 -24.98
N GLN A 219 -13.49 -1.92 -24.57
CA GLN A 219 -14.12 -1.83 -23.24
C GLN A 219 -15.27 -2.84 -23.08
N PHE A 220 -16.03 -3.07 -24.14
CA PHE A 220 -17.11 -4.06 -24.15
C PHE A 220 -16.57 -5.47 -23.87
N LEU A 221 -15.50 -5.87 -24.57
CA LEU A 221 -14.88 -7.19 -24.36
C LEU A 221 -14.23 -7.34 -22.98
N LEU A 222 -13.72 -6.27 -22.38
CA LEU A 222 -13.17 -6.32 -21.02
C LEU A 222 -14.26 -6.49 -19.95
N LYS A 223 -15.51 -6.19 -20.28
CA LYS A 223 -16.66 -6.30 -19.38
C LYS A 223 -17.36 -7.66 -19.50
N ALA A 224 -17.33 -8.27 -20.68
CA ALA A 224 -17.90 -9.58 -20.97
C ALA A 224 -17.19 -10.68 -20.16
#